data_AF-A3LVR3-F1
#
_entry.id   AF-A3LVR3-F1
#
_cell.length_a   1.000
_cell.length_b   1.000
_cell.length_c   1.000
_cell.angle_alpha   90.00
_cell.angle_beta   90.00
_cell.angle_gamma   90.00
#
_symmetry.space_group_name_H-M   'P 1'
#
loop_
_entity.id
_entity.type
_entity.pdbx_description
1 polymer ?
#
loop_
_entity_poly.entity_id
_entity_poly.type
_entity_poly.pdbx_seq_one_letter_code
_entity_poly.pdbx_strand_id
1 'polypeptide(L)'
;MELDSDSSSSSSEEEDDLLALISGQKGASQNSDSKPKSRSSTPMAGNRTLRSQTQEERDLKDEFEIELPSIFTTDARKNDHIIQQAKELEKQAMEEKQEMMKQVEKIRAGKQNIVTELNDNGTNGLKTFSLEKDEELIDKIYKNSLKVVDGGLSSRHYYFFSNVFLIHDNSLDTKLPVRTSPFFFQSLQSRNGARSSESFLRNYSIQLVNHCLLTSTNIHELKLLNKQLEKGIKPETTNAPKLTTYIDLIGGNVEDVSNSSMSIPVKLDHVSNHIEMNLIRLSIVLNLHITVSNLEVSRQILDTFILATSDFNANEHAYSTLLEFIRSLFPRITRQYTESRLVQFLVIYLETLTGFTTYIHHEKDGLEKRTRKRDYELQFNHLRLLNLAFSGSEDKSVLRIVATLNCCFLQFQKGSMSMTELSERWYTKFVETRRFCPDANDTKRLLQGLSINNNDSDLKSGNLAVINLIYLNHYRIQLLRFVLVSSYEDNENNAQQVVDKNTFEKIRRQNVDNFNVIVSSINTLRARAYTAIRHLGSMEDVHFDREEIVQFITEDYLVLNYLHSKFDHLLRLIQDDIFYHTPTP
;
A
#
# COMPACT_ATOMS: atom_id res chain seq x y z
N MET A 1 -27.03 9.44 45.36
CA MET A 1 -28.37 9.34 44.78
C MET A 1 -28.41 8.01 44.08
N GLU A 2 -28.94 7.02 44.78
CA GLU A 2 -29.40 5.75 44.23
C GLU A 2 -30.60 6.03 43.33
N LEU A 3 -30.72 5.29 42.23
CA LEU A 3 -31.99 4.79 41.70
C LEU A 3 -31.66 3.63 40.75
N ASP A 4 -31.80 2.42 41.29
CA ASP A 4 -32.06 1.18 40.55
C ASP A 4 -33.48 1.20 39.99
N SER A 5 -33.69 0.59 38.81
CA SER A 5 -34.63 -0.53 38.58
C SER A 5 -34.93 -0.74 37.08
N ASP A 6 -34.28 -1.76 36.53
CA ASP A 6 -34.81 -2.91 35.77
C ASP A 6 -36.09 -2.79 34.92
N SER A 7 -35.95 -3.21 33.65
CA SER A 7 -36.70 -4.37 33.15
C SER A 7 -36.07 -4.96 31.88
N SER A 8 -35.80 -6.26 31.98
CA SER A 8 -35.21 -7.26 31.08
C SER A 8 -36.03 -7.66 29.83
N SER A 9 -35.36 -8.14 28.77
CA SER A 9 -35.58 -9.50 28.21
C SER A 9 -34.68 -9.83 26.99
N SER A 10 -34.06 -11.04 27.03
CA SER A 10 -33.76 -11.95 25.90
C SER A 10 -32.67 -11.51 24.89
N SER A 11 -31.66 -12.29 24.49
CA SER A 11 -31.55 -13.74 24.33
C SER A 11 -30.07 -14.13 24.33
N SER A 12 -29.69 -14.99 25.26
CA SER A 12 -28.52 -15.86 25.18
C SER A 12 -28.85 -17.02 24.24
N GLU A 13 -28.10 -17.21 23.15
CA GLU A 13 -27.91 -18.48 22.40
C GLU A 13 -27.27 -18.19 21.02
N GLU A 14 -25.94 -18.08 20.94
CA GLU A 14 -25.19 -18.19 19.67
C GLU A 14 -23.86 -18.97 19.82
N GLU A 15 -23.69 -19.75 20.90
CA GLU A 15 -22.51 -20.61 21.08
C GLU A 15 -22.68 -22.02 20.47
N ASP A 16 -23.88 -22.41 20.02
CA ASP A 16 -24.14 -23.77 19.52
C ASP A 16 -24.01 -23.95 17.99
N ASP A 17 -23.71 -22.90 17.23
CA ASP A 17 -23.78 -22.96 15.76
C ASP A 17 -22.46 -23.41 15.06
N LEU A 18 -21.40 -23.69 15.84
CA LEU A 18 -20.15 -24.25 15.33
C LEU A 18 -20.18 -25.79 15.22
N LEU A 19 -21.07 -26.47 15.96
CA LEU A 19 -21.24 -27.93 15.91
C LEU A 19 -22.27 -28.39 14.85
N ALA A 20 -23.18 -27.50 14.43
CA ALA A 20 -24.17 -27.80 13.40
C ALA A 20 -23.58 -27.92 11.99
N LEU A 21 -22.43 -27.31 11.72
CA LEU A 21 -21.77 -27.33 10.40
C LEU A 21 -20.99 -28.62 10.10
N ILE A 22 -20.70 -29.44 11.11
CA ILE A 22 -19.92 -30.69 10.98
C ILE A 22 -20.84 -31.92 10.87
N SER A 23 -22.06 -31.85 11.41
CA SER A 23 -23.03 -32.94 11.27
C SER A 23 -23.91 -32.72 10.04
N GLY A 24 -23.61 -33.44 8.96
CA GLY A 24 -24.44 -33.46 7.74
C GLY A 24 -25.81 -34.11 7.94
N GLN A 25 -26.67 -33.52 8.78
CA GLN A 25 -28.07 -33.92 8.94
C GLN A 25 -28.99 -32.95 8.20
N LYS A 26 -29.44 -33.39 7.02
CA LYS A 26 -30.68 -32.89 6.41
C LYS A 26 -31.86 -33.22 7.33
N GLY A 27 -32.32 -32.23 8.09
CA GLY A 27 -33.59 -32.26 8.79
C GLY A 27 -34.66 -31.44 8.06
N ALA A 28 -35.41 -32.09 7.17
CA ALA A 28 -36.73 -31.61 6.76
C ALA A 28 -37.77 -32.16 7.74
N SER A 29 -38.60 -31.29 8.30
CA SER A 29 -39.77 -31.59 9.13
C SER A 29 -40.70 -30.38 8.99
N GLN A 30 -42.00 -30.45 8.73
CA GLN A 30 -43.00 -31.51 8.76
C GLN A 30 -44.23 -30.97 7.99
N ASN A 31 -45.02 -31.83 7.36
CA ASN A 31 -46.48 -31.66 7.39
C ASN A 31 -47.25 -32.95 7.04
N SER A 32 -48.15 -33.28 7.98
CA SER A 32 -49.46 -33.95 7.88
C SER A 32 -49.60 -35.40 7.35
N ASP A 33 -50.14 -36.23 8.25
CA ASP A 33 -51.26 -37.16 8.10
C ASP A 33 -51.31 -38.19 6.96
N SER A 34 -51.25 -39.47 7.34
CA SER A 34 -52.38 -40.44 7.28
C SER A 34 -51.92 -41.90 7.15
N LYS A 35 -52.47 -42.76 8.01
CA LYS A 35 -52.54 -44.24 7.91
C LYS A 35 -53.62 -44.64 6.88
N PRO A 36 -53.85 -45.93 6.51
CA PRO A 36 -53.05 -47.18 6.59
C PRO A 36 -53.19 -48.16 5.37
N LYS A 37 -52.65 -49.39 5.49
CA LYS A 37 -53.03 -50.70 4.86
C LYS A 37 -52.56 -51.02 3.41
N SER A 38 -51.78 -52.09 3.21
CA SER A 38 -52.24 -53.49 2.98
C SER A 38 -51.26 -54.39 2.19
N ARG A 39 -51.14 -55.65 2.66
CA ARG A 39 -51.17 -56.96 1.97
C ARG A 39 -50.21 -57.33 0.80
N SER A 40 -49.58 -58.51 1.01
CA SER A 40 -49.40 -59.69 0.11
C SER A 40 -48.53 -59.50 -1.15
N SER A 41 -47.78 -60.46 -1.71
CA SER A 41 -47.74 -61.93 -1.65
C SER A 41 -46.47 -62.41 -2.39
N THR A 42 -45.81 -63.45 -1.85
CA THR A 42 -45.16 -64.65 -2.45
C THR A 42 -44.61 -64.70 -3.92
N PRO A 43 -43.69 -65.67 -4.21
CA PRO A 43 -42.56 -65.55 -5.14
C PRO A 43 -42.64 -66.50 -6.36
N MET A 44 -41.65 -66.42 -7.29
CA MET A 44 -41.10 -67.46 -8.20
C MET A 44 -40.18 -66.77 -9.24
N ALA A 45 -39.15 -67.34 -9.89
CA ALA A 45 -38.43 -68.61 -9.83
C ALA A 45 -37.24 -68.58 -10.82
N GLY A 46 -36.24 -69.47 -10.60
CA GLY A 46 -35.36 -70.07 -11.62
C GLY A 46 -34.04 -69.34 -11.92
N ASN A 47 -32.90 -69.98 -12.23
CA ASN A 47 -32.57 -71.40 -12.39
C ASN A 47 -31.03 -71.58 -12.58
N ARG A 48 -30.52 -72.79 -12.27
CA ARG A 48 -29.36 -73.51 -12.87
C ARG A 48 -27.86 -73.22 -12.53
N THR A 49 -27.32 -74.13 -11.71
CA THR A 49 -26.17 -75.09 -11.92
C THR A 49 -24.95 -74.76 -12.81
N LEU A 50 -23.73 -74.94 -12.25
CA LEU A 50 -22.54 -75.68 -12.77
C LEU A 50 -21.39 -75.53 -11.73
N ARG A 51 -21.01 -76.56 -10.97
CA ARG A 51 -19.97 -77.61 -11.21
C ARG A 51 -18.55 -77.07 -11.44
N SER A 52 -17.67 -77.20 -10.43
CA SER A 52 -16.27 -77.59 -10.62
C SER A 52 -15.76 -78.36 -9.40
N GLN A 53 -15.25 -79.56 -9.65
CA GLN A 53 -14.46 -80.37 -8.72
C GLN A 53 -12.99 -80.01 -8.87
N THR A 54 -12.28 -79.94 -7.75
CA THR A 54 -10.83 -80.21 -7.59
C THR A 54 -10.66 -80.56 -6.11
N GLN A 55 -10.68 -81.85 -5.73
CA GLN A 55 -9.60 -82.84 -5.75
C GLN A 55 -8.63 -82.67 -4.55
N GLU A 56 -8.81 -83.59 -3.61
CA GLU A 56 -7.92 -84.18 -2.61
C GLU A 56 -6.61 -83.48 -2.23
N GLU A 57 -6.51 -83.10 -0.96
CA GLU A 57 -5.36 -83.45 -0.11
C GLU A 57 -5.91 -83.89 1.27
N ARG A 58 -5.65 -85.15 1.60
CA ARG A 58 -5.78 -85.67 2.97
C ARG A 58 -4.57 -85.19 3.73
N ASP A 59 -4.75 -84.63 4.92
CA ASP A 59 -3.88 -84.96 6.04
C ASP A 59 -4.52 -84.64 7.39
N LEU A 60 -4.33 -85.60 8.30
CA LEU A 60 -4.43 -85.53 9.76
C LEU A 60 -5.84 -85.41 10.36
N LYS A 61 -6.37 -86.58 10.74
CA LYS A 61 -7.32 -86.73 11.83
C LYS A 61 -6.71 -86.17 13.12
N ASP A 62 -7.10 -84.97 13.51
CA ASP A 62 -7.06 -84.57 14.91
C ASP A 62 -8.35 -85.08 15.57
N GLU A 63 -8.18 -86.04 16.48
CA GLU A 63 -9.20 -86.45 17.45
C GLU A 63 -9.48 -85.29 18.40
N PHE A 64 -10.19 -84.25 17.95
CA PHE A 64 -10.99 -83.27 18.71
C PHE A 64 -11.38 -82.10 17.77
N GLU A 65 -12.07 -82.39 16.67
CA GLU A 65 -12.78 -81.34 15.93
C GLU A 65 -14.08 -81.00 16.69
N ILE A 66 -14.00 -80.01 17.57
CA ILE A 66 -15.20 -79.32 18.05
C ILE A 66 -15.74 -78.55 16.84
N GLU A 67 -16.73 -79.12 16.15
CA GLU A 67 -17.55 -78.38 15.19
C GLU A 67 -18.30 -77.28 15.95
N LEU A 68 -17.69 -76.10 16.05
CA LEU A 68 -18.35 -74.89 16.51
C LEU A 68 -19.54 -74.62 15.59
N PRO A 69 -20.77 -74.59 16.11
CA PRO A 69 -21.95 -74.31 15.29
C PRO A 69 -21.75 -73.03 14.48
N SER A 70 -22.19 -73.01 13.22
CA SER A 70 -22.06 -71.87 12.30
C SER A 70 -22.61 -70.53 12.85
N ILE A 71 -23.42 -70.60 13.90
CA ILE A 71 -23.96 -69.49 14.68
C ILE A 71 -22.85 -68.78 15.48
N PHE A 72 -21.89 -69.52 16.06
CA PHE A 72 -20.75 -68.95 16.78
C PHE A 72 -19.67 -68.40 15.84
N THR A 73 -19.52 -68.94 14.63
CA THR A 73 -18.57 -68.39 13.63
C THR A 73 -19.13 -67.17 12.90
N THR A 74 -20.45 -67.07 12.73
CA THR A 74 -21.10 -65.86 12.19
C THR A 74 -21.17 -64.73 13.22
N ASP A 75 -21.41 -65.02 14.49
CA ASP A 75 -21.33 -64.02 15.57
C ASP A 75 -19.88 -63.61 15.88
N ALA A 76 -18.91 -64.52 15.79
CA ALA A 76 -17.49 -64.17 15.88
C ALA A 76 -17.05 -63.25 14.73
N ARG A 77 -17.42 -63.55 13.47
CA ARG A 77 -17.11 -62.69 12.32
C ARG A 77 -17.81 -61.33 12.39
N LYS A 78 -19.04 -61.26 12.89
CA LYS A 78 -19.74 -59.99 13.14
C LYS A 78 -19.06 -59.20 14.25
N ASN A 79 -18.66 -59.84 15.35
CA ASN A 79 -17.89 -59.19 16.41
C ASN A 79 -16.52 -58.71 15.92
N ASP A 80 -15.81 -59.50 15.13
CA ASP A 80 -14.54 -59.10 14.53
C ASP A 80 -14.73 -57.90 13.59
N HIS A 81 -15.82 -57.87 12.82
CA HIS A 81 -16.15 -56.73 11.95
C HIS A 81 -16.54 -55.48 12.75
N ILE A 82 -17.25 -55.64 13.88
CA ILE A 82 -17.57 -54.54 14.81
C ILE A 82 -16.30 -54.02 15.49
N ILE A 83 -15.38 -54.90 15.89
CA ILE A 83 -14.08 -54.54 16.48
C ILE A 83 -13.21 -53.82 15.44
N GLN A 84 -13.22 -54.27 14.18
CA GLN A 84 -12.52 -53.57 13.09
C GLN A 84 -13.11 -52.19 12.82
N GLN A 85 -14.44 -52.06 12.76
CA GLN A 85 -15.11 -50.77 12.62
C GLN A 85 -14.86 -49.84 13.81
N ALA A 86 -14.85 -50.36 15.03
CA ALA A 86 -14.52 -49.59 16.23
C ALA A 86 -13.06 -49.08 16.19
N LYS A 87 -12.11 -49.92 15.75
CA LYS A 87 -10.72 -49.51 15.54
C LYS A 87 -10.57 -48.47 14.43
N GLU A 88 -11.35 -48.57 13.37
CA GLU A 88 -11.32 -47.63 12.26
C GLU A 88 -11.95 -46.27 12.65
N LEU A 89 -13.04 -46.28 13.43
CA LEU A 89 -13.62 -45.08 14.04
C LEU A 89 -12.67 -44.43 15.06
N GLU A 90 -11.97 -45.22 15.87
CA GLU A 90 -10.99 -44.70 16.83
C GLU A 90 -9.79 -44.06 16.10
N LYS A 91 -9.38 -44.65 14.97
CA LYS A 91 -8.35 -44.06 14.09
C LYS A 91 -8.82 -42.74 13.47
N GLN A 92 -10.05 -42.68 12.93
CA GLN A 92 -10.63 -41.46 12.38
C GLN A 92 -10.76 -40.36 13.44
N ALA A 93 -11.25 -40.69 14.63
CA ALA A 93 -11.34 -39.74 15.75
C ALA A 93 -9.96 -39.23 16.19
N MET A 94 -8.92 -40.08 16.14
CA MET A 94 -7.55 -39.65 16.43
C MET A 94 -6.98 -38.73 15.34
N GLU A 95 -7.26 -39.00 14.07
CA GLU A 95 -6.87 -38.15 12.94
C GLU A 95 -7.57 -36.79 13.00
N GLU A 96 -8.89 -36.75 13.25
CA GLU A 96 -9.66 -35.51 13.44
C GLU A 96 -9.16 -34.71 14.65
N LYS A 97 -8.87 -35.37 15.77
CA LYS A 97 -8.29 -34.72 16.96
C LYS A 97 -6.92 -34.12 16.66
N GLN A 98 -6.08 -34.81 15.90
CA GLN A 98 -4.77 -34.28 15.49
C GLN A 98 -4.94 -33.09 14.53
N GLU A 99 -5.91 -33.13 13.62
CA GLU A 99 -6.19 -32.02 12.71
C GLU A 99 -6.73 -30.80 13.48
N MET A 100 -7.65 -31.01 14.41
CA MET A 100 -8.18 -29.97 15.28
C MET A 100 -7.07 -29.35 16.14
N MET A 101 -6.19 -30.16 16.74
CA MET A 101 -5.03 -29.66 17.49
C MET A 101 -4.12 -28.80 16.61
N LYS A 102 -3.83 -29.23 15.37
CA LYS A 102 -3.05 -28.44 14.42
C LYS A 102 -3.74 -27.12 14.05
N GLN A 103 -5.06 -27.12 13.89
CA GLN A 103 -5.82 -25.90 13.59
C GLN A 103 -5.80 -24.92 14.77
N VAL A 104 -5.98 -25.42 16.00
CA VAL A 104 -5.90 -24.60 17.23
C VAL A 104 -4.49 -24.02 17.41
N GLU A 105 -3.45 -24.81 17.18
CA GLU A 105 -2.06 -24.33 17.22
C GLU A 105 -1.79 -23.25 16.17
N LYS A 106 -2.31 -23.41 14.94
CA LYS A 106 -2.21 -22.38 13.89
C LYS A 106 -2.90 -21.08 14.29
N ILE A 107 -4.10 -21.17 14.86
CA ILE A 107 -4.84 -19.99 15.34
C ILE A 107 -4.07 -19.30 16.47
N ARG A 108 -3.59 -20.08 17.44
CA ARG A 108 -2.80 -19.55 18.57
C ARG A 108 -1.52 -18.88 18.10
N ALA A 109 -0.79 -19.50 17.16
CA ALA A 109 0.41 -18.92 16.57
C ALA A 109 0.09 -17.61 15.82
N GLY A 110 -1.01 -17.58 15.06
CA GLY A 110 -1.46 -16.37 14.37
C GLY A 110 -1.80 -15.21 15.32
N LYS A 111 -2.55 -15.49 16.41
CA LYS A 111 -2.84 -14.49 17.44
C LYS A 111 -1.58 -14.02 18.17
N GLN A 112 -0.64 -14.92 18.47
CA GLN A 112 0.64 -14.58 19.09
C GLN A 112 1.47 -13.65 18.20
N ASN A 113 1.49 -13.89 16.89
CA ASN A 113 2.20 -13.04 15.93
C ASN A 113 1.63 -11.61 15.89
N ILE A 114 0.31 -11.46 16.00
CA ILE A 114 -0.33 -10.14 16.10
C ILE A 114 0.12 -9.43 17.38
N VAL A 115 0.18 -10.15 18.51
CA VAL A 115 0.64 -9.59 19.78
C VAL A 115 2.10 -9.15 19.72
N THR A 116 2.97 -9.95 19.11
CA THR A 116 4.38 -9.54 18.91
C THR A 116 4.47 -8.32 18.02
N GLU A 117 3.74 -8.28 16.90
CA GLU A 117 3.71 -7.14 16.00
C GLU A 117 3.24 -5.86 16.71
N LEU A 118 2.17 -5.91 17.50
CA LEU A 118 1.66 -4.76 18.26
C LEU A 118 2.61 -4.28 19.36
N ASN A 119 3.34 -5.20 20.00
CA ASN A 119 4.30 -4.85 21.04
C ASN A 119 5.61 -4.29 20.46
N ASP A 120 5.99 -4.70 19.26
CA ASP A 120 7.13 -4.14 18.52
C ASP A 120 6.83 -2.73 17.96
N ASN A 121 5.57 -2.27 18.02
CA ASN A 121 5.12 -0.98 17.49
C ASN A 121 5.38 0.23 18.40
N GLY A 122 6.56 0.28 19.04
CA GLY A 122 7.06 1.51 19.67
C GLY A 122 6.29 1.94 20.92
N THR A 123 5.54 1.04 21.55
CA THR A 123 4.95 1.36 22.85
C THR A 123 6.01 1.50 23.94
N ASN A 124 7.25 1.03 23.76
CA ASN A 124 8.34 1.10 24.76
C ASN A 124 7.83 0.78 26.19
N GLY A 125 6.92 -0.19 26.31
CA GLY A 125 6.32 -0.60 27.58
C GLY A 125 5.17 0.28 28.11
N LEU A 126 4.74 1.34 27.43
CA LEU A 126 3.56 2.15 27.80
C LEU A 126 2.25 1.37 27.67
N LYS A 127 2.15 0.52 26.64
CA LYS A 127 1.01 -0.37 26.41
C LYS A 127 1.54 -1.70 25.93
N THR A 128 1.51 -2.69 26.81
CA THR A 128 1.88 -4.06 26.50
C THR A 128 0.61 -4.84 26.21
N PHE A 129 0.48 -5.32 24.97
CA PHE A 129 -0.63 -6.16 24.56
C PHE A 129 -0.36 -7.59 25.02
N SER A 130 -1.38 -8.25 25.57
CA SER A 130 -1.32 -9.67 25.88
C SER A 130 -2.58 -10.39 25.44
N LEU A 131 -2.45 -11.69 25.12
CA LEU A 131 -3.58 -12.54 24.76
C LEU A 131 -4.67 -12.57 25.84
N GLU A 132 -4.29 -12.45 27.11
CA GLU A 132 -5.21 -12.53 28.25
C GLU A 132 -5.97 -11.23 28.52
N LYS A 133 -5.37 -10.07 28.20
CA LYS A 133 -5.97 -8.75 28.50
C LYS A 133 -6.69 -8.15 27.31
N ASP A 134 -6.22 -8.44 26.10
CA ASP A 134 -6.69 -7.81 24.86
C ASP A 134 -7.31 -8.85 23.89
N GLU A 135 -7.82 -9.96 24.41
CA GLU A 135 -8.33 -11.09 23.61
C GLU A 135 -9.34 -10.65 22.55
N GLU A 136 -10.35 -9.85 22.92
CA GLU A 136 -11.38 -9.37 22.00
C GLU A 136 -10.81 -8.55 20.84
N LEU A 137 -9.81 -7.70 21.13
CA LEU A 137 -9.14 -6.87 20.13
C LEU A 137 -8.32 -7.75 19.18
N ILE A 138 -7.52 -8.66 19.75
CA ILE A 138 -6.66 -9.59 18.99
C ILE A 138 -7.53 -10.49 18.12
N ASP A 139 -8.65 -10.98 18.63
CA ASP A 139 -9.58 -11.84 17.91
C ASP A 139 -10.28 -11.10 16.79
N LYS A 140 -10.63 -9.83 16.99
CA LYS A 140 -11.17 -8.99 15.93
C LYS A 140 -10.14 -8.77 14.82
N ILE A 141 -8.88 -8.46 15.17
CA ILE A 141 -7.79 -8.27 14.20
C ILE A 141 -7.52 -9.58 13.45
N TYR A 142 -7.46 -10.70 14.15
CA TYR A 142 -7.22 -12.01 13.58
C TYR A 142 -8.37 -12.44 12.64
N LYS A 143 -9.63 -12.31 13.06
CA LYS A 143 -10.81 -12.57 12.22
C LYS A 143 -10.82 -11.68 10.98
N ASN A 144 -10.46 -10.41 11.10
CA ASN A 144 -10.34 -9.51 9.95
C ASN A 144 -9.21 -9.94 9.00
N SER A 145 -8.08 -10.42 9.52
CA SER A 145 -6.98 -10.94 8.70
C SER A 145 -7.34 -12.23 7.94
N LEU A 146 -8.29 -13.02 8.46
CA LEU A 146 -8.78 -14.25 7.84
C LEU A 146 -9.86 -14.02 6.78
N LYS A 147 -10.66 -12.95 6.90
CA LYS A 147 -11.78 -12.67 5.99
C LYS A 147 -11.35 -12.19 4.60
N VAL A 148 -10.12 -11.70 4.46
CA VAL A 148 -9.58 -11.25 3.17
C VAL A 148 -8.69 -12.36 2.62
N VAL A 149 -9.19 -13.06 1.59
CA VAL A 149 -8.46 -14.12 0.89
C VAL A 149 -7.24 -13.47 0.20
N ASP A 150 -6.04 -13.84 0.66
CA ASP A 150 -4.73 -13.29 0.27
C ASP A 150 -4.40 -11.87 0.75
N GLY A 151 -4.25 -11.74 2.07
CA GLY A 151 -3.35 -10.73 2.62
C GLY A 151 -3.91 -9.31 2.52
N GLY A 152 -5.12 -9.15 3.05
CA GLY A 152 -5.73 -7.87 3.39
C GLY A 152 -4.86 -7.06 4.34
N LEU A 153 -3.81 -6.48 3.77
CA LEU A 153 -2.89 -5.54 4.35
C LEU A 153 -3.58 -4.23 4.70
N SER A 154 -4.91 -4.08 4.55
CA SER A 154 -5.66 -2.82 4.60
C SER A 154 -5.51 -2.06 5.92
N SER A 155 -5.22 -2.74 7.03
CA SER A 155 -4.85 -2.11 8.31
C SER A 155 -3.34 -1.96 8.52
N ARG A 156 -2.49 -2.62 7.74
CA ARG A 156 -1.04 -2.53 7.89
C ARG A 156 -0.45 -1.42 7.03
N HIS A 157 0.32 -0.55 7.66
CA HIS A 157 0.94 0.61 7.06
C HIS A 157 2.44 0.67 7.33
N TYR A 158 3.14 1.51 6.57
CA TYR A 158 4.54 1.79 6.83
C TYR A 158 4.70 2.93 7.82
N TYR A 159 5.63 2.77 8.76
CA TYR A 159 5.99 3.76 9.76
C TYR A 159 7.50 3.92 9.76
N PHE A 160 7.95 5.12 9.43
CA PHE A 160 9.35 5.52 9.48
C PHE A 160 9.73 6.05 10.87
N PHE A 161 8.85 6.84 11.49
CA PHE A 161 9.10 7.43 12.80
C PHE A 161 8.62 6.53 13.93
N SER A 162 9.53 6.21 14.83
CA SER A 162 9.26 5.55 16.09
C SER A 162 8.82 6.55 17.18
N ASN A 163 8.40 6.02 18.32
CA ASN A 163 8.11 6.81 19.50
C ASN A 163 9.41 7.22 20.22
N VAL A 164 9.62 8.54 20.37
CA VAL A 164 10.84 9.10 20.96
C VAL A 164 10.50 9.84 22.25
N PHE A 165 11.16 9.47 23.35
CA PHE A 165 11.18 10.24 24.59
C PHE A 165 12.31 11.27 24.57
N LEU A 166 12.31 12.21 25.52
CA LEU A 166 13.36 13.24 25.70
C LEU A 166 14.75 12.70 25.35
N ILE A 167 15.30 13.23 24.25
CA ILE A 167 16.56 12.78 23.67
C ILE A 167 17.67 13.22 24.61
N HIS A 168 18.20 12.29 25.40
CA HIS A 168 19.35 12.51 26.27
C HIS A 168 20.58 11.85 25.65
N ASP A 169 21.09 12.45 24.57
CA ASP A 169 22.37 12.05 24.02
C ASP A 169 23.48 13.01 24.45
N ASN A 170 24.39 12.50 25.29
CA ASN A 170 25.56 13.23 25.77
C ASN A 170 26.71 13.26 24.76
N SER A 171 26.59 12.57 23.61
CA SER A 171 27.64 12.47 22.60
C SER A 171 27.69 13.68 21.65
N LEU A 172 26.59 14.41 21.50
CA LEU A 172 26.51 15.58 20.62
C LEU A 172 27.07 16.85 21.29
N ASP A 173 27.95 17.55 20.58
CA ASP A 173 28.44 18.86 21.02
C ASP A 173 27.34 19.91 20.86
N THR A 174 26.82 20.40 21.99
CA THR A 174 25.79 21.43 22.09
C THR A 174 26.33 22.77 22.59
N LYS A 175 27.66 22.92 22.73
CA LYS A 175 28.27 24.11 23.32
C LYS A 175 28.17 25.29 22.35
N LEU A 176 27.28 26.22 22.68
CA LEU A 176 27.11 27.48 21.97
C LEU A 176 27.75 28.64 22.75
N PRO A 177 28.38 29.61 22.07
CA PRO A 177 28.93 30.80 22.72
C PRO A 177 27.84 31.80 23.13
N VAL A 178 26.58 31.54 22.80
CA VAL A 178 25.43 32.41 23.06
C VAL A 178 24.31 31.59 23.72
N ARG A 179 23.60 32.20 24.68
CA ARG A 179 22.39 31.60 25.25
C ARG A 179 21.26 31.61 24.21
N THR A 180 20.76 30.42 23.88
CA THR A 180 19.54 30.24 23.07
C THR A 180 18.34 30.75 23.88
N SER A 181 17.64 31.73 23.33
CA SER A 181 16.40 32.28 23.89
C SER A 181 15.41 32.53 22.74
N PRO A 182 14.10 32.66 23.01
CA PRO A 182 13.13 33.00 21.96
C PRO A 182 13.51 34.26 21.17
N PHE A 183 14.11 35.24 21.84
CA PHE A 183 14.64 36.46 21.21
C PHE A 183 15.80 36.19 20.25
N PHE A 184 16.65 35.20 20.53
CA PHE A 184 17.69 34.77 19.60
C PHE A 184 17.06 34.30 18.28
N PHE A 185 16.05 33.43 18.32
CA PHE A 185 15.38 32.95 17.11
C PHE A 185 14.64 34.05 16.35
N GLN A 186 14.02 35.01 17.05
CA GLN A 186 13.43 36.19 16.41
C GLN A 186 14.49 37.09 15.76
N SER A 187 15.67 37.23 16.37
CA SER A 187 16.76 38.03 15.81
C SER A 187 17.25 37.50 14.46
N LEU A 188 17.17 36.18 14.24
CA LEU A 188 17.48 35.52 12.97
C LEU A 188 16.57 35.97 11.81
N GLN A 189 15.36 36.49 12.09
CA GLN A 189 14.44 36.97 11.07
C GLN A 189 14.74 38.41 10.61
N SER A 190 15.33 39.23 11.46
CA SER A 190 15.50 40.66 11.18
C SER A 190 16.51 40.89 10.04
N ARG A 191 16.26 41.86 9.15
CA ARG A 191 17.11 42.08 7.95
C ARG A 191 18.58 42.43 8.29
N ASN A 192 18.79 43.14 9.39
CA ASN A 192 20.12 43.45 9.94
C ASN A 192 20.69 42.28 10.75
N GLY A 193 19.83 41.56 11.49
CA GLY A 193 20.21 40.35 12.23
C GLY A 193 20.60 39.19 11.33
N ALA A 194 20.00 39.06 10.15
CA ALA A 194 20.26 38.00 9.17
C ALA A 194 21.72 37.99 8.70
N ARG A 195 22.29 39.18 8.42
CA ARG A 195 23.71 39.33 8.02
C ARG A 195 24.69 39.06 9.16
N SER A 196 24.38 39.53 10.38
CA SER A 196 25.19 39.21 11.56
C SER A 196 25.04 37.76 12.03
N SER A 197 23.89 37.14 11.76
CA SER A 197 23.63 35.74 12.09
C SER A 197 24.18 34.78 11.06
N GLU A 198 24.45 35.23 9.83
CA GLU A 198 25.00 34.38 8.79
C GLU A 198 26.40 33.89 9.17
N SER A 199 27.27 34.76 9.69
CA SER A 199 28.59 34.37 10.21
C SER A 199 28.48 33.46 11.44
N PHE A 200 27.55 33.73 12.34
CA PHE A 200 27.29 32.86 13.49
C PHE A 200 26.83 31.46 13.05
N LEU A 201 25.85 31.38 12.17
CA LEU A 201 25.32 30.13 11.64
C LEU A 201 26.38 29.40 10.80
N ARG A 202 27.27 30.13 10.10
CA ARG A 202 28.40 29.53 9.41
C ARG A 202 29.34 28.79 10.37
N ASN A 203 29.59 29.37 11.54
CA ASN A 203 30.60 28.87 12.46
C ASN A 203 30.05 27.86 13.48
N TYR A 204 28.76 27.97 13.80
CA TYR A 204 28.12 27.23 14.89
C TYR A 204 26.82 26.50 14.48
N SER A 205 26.51 26.35 13.18
CA SER A 205 25.26 25.67 12.77
C SER A 205 25.17 24.23 13.29
N ILE A 206 26.27 23.47 13.30
CA ILE A 206 26.24 22.09 13.80
C ILE A 206 25.88 22.07 15.29
N GLN A 207 26.56 22.86 16.12
CA GLN A 207 26.24 22.97 17.55
C GLN A 207 24.84 23.51 17.80
N LEU A 208 24.38 24.45 16.97
CA LEU A 208 23.03 25.01 17.09
C LEU A 208 21.96 23.98 16.72
N VAL A 209 22.19 23.20 15.67
CA VAL A 209 21.31 22.09 15.29
C VAL A 209 21.29 21.05 16.40
N ASN A 210 22.44 20.59 16.90
CA ASN A 210 22.53 19.67 18.03
C ASN A 210 21.75 20.18 19.25
N HIS A 211 21.95 21.44 19.59
CA HIS A 211 21.24 22.07 20.69
C HIS A 211 19.73 22.05 20.46
N CYS A 212 19.26 22.48 19.28
CA CYS A 212 17.84 22.54 18.96
C CYS A 212 17.17 21.16 18.90
N LEU A 213 17.89 20.13 18.44
CA LEU A 213 17.39 18.75 18.41
C LEU A 213 17.18 18.20 19.83
N LEU A 214 18.09 18.50 20.76
CA LEU A 214 18.06 17.96 22.12
C LEU A 214 17.20 18.79 23.10
N THR A 215 17.17 20.12 22.96
CA THR A 215 16.57 21.01 23.98
C THR A 215 15.31 21.73 23.53
N SER A 216 15.13 21.98 22.23
CA SER A 216 13.99 22.78 21.77
C SER A 216 12.74 21.92 21.59
N THR A 217 11.68 22.31 22.30
CA THR A 217 10.32 21.78 22.17
C THR A 217 9.40 22.74 21.39
N ASN A 218 9.88 23.94 21.05
CA ASN A 218 9.09 24.96 20.38
C ASN A 218 9.16 24.79 18.85
N ILE A 219 8.06 24.30 18.27
CA ILE A 219 7.90 24.10 16.83
C ILE A 219 8.22 25.38 16.03
N HIS A 220 7.83 26.56 16.53
CA HIS A 220 8.04 27.80 15.80
C HIS A 220 9.54 28.12 15.66
N GLU A 221 10.31 27.98 16.73
CA GLU A 221 11.76 28.21 16.74
C GLU A 221 12.48 27.27 15.76
N LEU A 222 12.07 26.00 15.73
CA LEU A 222 12.60 25.01 14.80
C LEU A 222 12.28 25.37 13.35
N LYS A 223 11.04 25.81 13.05
CA LYS A 223 10.67 26.29 11.70
C LYS A 223 11.52 27.51 11.28
N LEU A 224 11.83 28.41 12.20
CA LEU A 224 12.69 29.56 11.91
C LEU A 224 14.12 29.16 11.60
N LEU A 225 14.68 28.23 12.37
CA LEU A 225 16.01 27.68 12.09
C LEU A 225 16.03 26.99 10.72
N ASN A 226 15.03 26.16 10.41
CA ASN A 226 14.92 25.46 9.13
C ASN A 226 14.95 26.45 7.95
N LYS A 227 14.16 27.53 8.02
CA LYS A 227 14.14 28.59 7.00
C LYS A 227 15.49 29.30 6.81
N GLN A 228 16.33 29.39 7.83
CA GLN A 228 17.68 29.95 7.68
C GLN A 228 18.62 28.97 7.01
N LEU A 229 18.54 27.68 7.36
CA LEU A 229 19.33 26.63 6.71
C LEU A 229 18.94 26.43 5.24
N GLU A 230 17.66 26.62 4.89
CA GLU A 230 17.16 26.63 3.50
C GLU A 230 17.89 27.65 2.61
N LYS A 231 18.36 28.77 3.17
CA LYS A 231 19.10 29.80 2.43
C LYS A 231 20.50 29.36 2.01
N GLY A 232 20.94 28.15 2.41
CA GLY A 232 22.20 27.56 1.96
C GLY A 232 23.42 28.04 2.72
N ILE A 233 23.27 28.33 4.02
CA ILE A 233 24.39 28.69 4.90
C ILE A 233 25.36 27.52 4.98
N LYS A 234 26.55 27.67 4.38
CA LYS A 234 27.59 26.63 4.35
C LYS A 234 28.38 26.65 5.65
N PRO A 235 28.28 25.62 6.51
CA PRO A 235 29.10 25.57 7.72
C PRO A 235 30.59 25.56 7.41
N GLU A 236 31.39 26.20 8.27
CA GLU A 236 32.86 26.19 8.19
C GLU A 236 33.45 24.85 8.66
N THR A 237 32.72 24.10 9.48
CA THR A 237 33.20 22.84 10.07
C THR A 237 32.60 21.64 9.35
N THR A 238 33.46 20.73 8.88
CA THR A 238 33.08 19.47 8.20
C THR A 238 32.79 18.32 9.16
N ASN A 239 32.87 18.53 10.47
CA ASN A 239 32.77 17.48 11.49
C ASN A 239 31.32 17.24 11.94
N ALA A 240 30.37 17.22 11.01
CA ALA A 240 29.01 16.82 11.35
C ALA A 240 28.98 15.32 11.71
N PRO A 241 28.24 14.93 12.77
CA PRO A 241 27.85 13.54 13.01
C PRO A 241 27.30 12.88 11.74
N LYS A 242 27.41 11.55 11.65
CA LYS A 242 26.82 10.81 10.54
C LYS A 242 25.31 11.03 10.50
N LEU A 243 24.74 11.12 9.29
CA LEU A 243 23.30 11.32 9.10
C LEU A 243 22.48 10.26 9.85
N THR A 244 22.92 9.01 9.84
CA THR A 244 22.27 7.89 10.55
C THR A 244 22.15 8.12 12.05
N THR A 245 23.13 8.78 12.68
CA THR A 245 23.08 9.13 14.11
C THR A 245 21.94 10.12 14.39
N TYR A 246 21.77 11.13 13.53
CA TYR A 246 20.65 12.07 13.69
C TYR A 246 19.29 11.44 13.40
N ILE A 247 19.22 10.54 12.41
CA ILE A 247 17.98 9.82 12.09
C ILE A 247 17.54 9.00 13.30
N ASP A 248 18.45 8.25 13.91
CA ASP A 248 18.19 7.46 15.12
C ASP A 248 17.67 8.33 16.28
N LEU A 249 18.32 9.47 16.52
CA LEU A 249 17.94 10.41 17.59
C LEU A 249 16.53 11.00 17.39
N ILE A 250 16.12 11.23 16.15
CA ILE A 250 14.77 11.73 15.80
C ILE A 250 13.75 10.59 15.80
N GLY A 251 14.19 9.35 15.97
CA GLY A 251 13.37 8.15 15.97
C GLY A 251 13.11 7.57 14.60
N GLY A 252 13.82 8.01 13.56
CA GLY A 252 13.73 7.40 12.25
C GLY A 252 14.38 6.02 12.23
N ASN A 253 13.78 5.08 11.48
CA ASN A 253 14.33 3.74 11.36
C ASN A 253 15.61 3.72 10.50
N VAL A 254 16.77 3.59 11.16
CA VAL A 254 18.08 3.58 10.49
C VAL A 254 18.29 2.33 9.65
N GLU A 255 17.70 1.19 10.04
CA GLU A 255 17.86 -0.07 9.30
C GLU A 255 17.28 0.05 7.88
N ASP A 256 16.16 0.76 7.74
CA ASP A 256 15.52 0.98 6.43
C ASP A 256 16.39 1.87 5.50
N VAL A 257 17.15 2.80 6.08
CA VAL A 257 18.03 3.74 5.33
C VAL A 257 19.37 3.09 4.97
N SER A 258 19.83 2.13 5.77
CA SER A 258 21.17 1.53 5.64
C SER A 258 21.18 0.20 4.87
N ASN A 259 20.02 -0.46 4.74
CA ASN A 259 19.88 -1.69 3.98
C ASN A 259 19.75 -1.43 2.47
N SER A 260 20.65 -2.04 1.68
CA SER A 260 20.62 -1.99 0.21
C SER A 260 19.49 -2.81 -0.41
N SER A 261 19.01 -3.84 0.30
CA SER A 261 17.77 -4.54 -0.03
C SER A 261 16.62 -3.77 0.61
N MET A 262 15.99 -2.86 -0.14
CA MET A 262 14.87 -2.02 0.30
C MET A 262 13.58 -2.83 0.55
N SER A 263 13.66 -3.79 1.48
CA SER A 263 12.54 -4.52 2.05
C SER A 263 12.07 -3.76 3.28
N ILE A 264 10.82 -3.30 3.27
CA ILE A 264 10.26 -2.44 4.30
C ILE A 264 9.16 -3.17 5.07
N PRO A 265 9.18 -3.20 6.41
CA PRO A 265 8.11 -3.84 7.17
C PRO A 265 6.84 -2.97 7.19
N VAL A 266 5.68 -3.58 6.93
CA VAL A 266 4.36 -2.98 7.16
C VAL A 266 3.74 -3.55 8.42
N LYS A 267 3.17 -2.66 9.25
CA LYS A 267 2.73 -2.97 10.62
C LYS A 267 1.29 -2.51 10.87
N LEU A 268 0.57 -3.18 11.77
CA LEU A 268 -0.86 -2.91 12.05
C LEU A 268 -1.16 -1.51 12.59
N ASP A 269 -0.44 -1.04 13.59
CA ASP A 269 -0.67 0.27 14.19
C ASP A 269 0.56 0.69 15.00
N HIS A 270 1.11 1.86 14.72
CA HIS A 270 2.28 2.37 15.40
C HIS A 270 2.04 3.81 15.81
N VAL A 271 2.06 4.10 17.11
CA VAL A 271 1.89 5.47 17.59
C VAL A 271 3.25 6.15 17.69
N SER A 272 3.48 7.16 16.86
CA SER A 272 4.62 8.06 17.01
C SER A 272 4.19 9.34 17.75
N ASN A 273 4.80 9.59 18.90
CA ASN A 273 4.62 10.84 19.60
C ASN A 273 5.40 11.96 18.88
N HIS A 274 4.77 13.13 18.74
CA HIS A 274 5.40 14.36 18.21
C HIS A 274 5.86 14.32 16.73
N ILE A 275 5.11 13.63 15.85
CA ILE A 275 5.40 13.53 14.39
C ILE A 275 5.73 14.88 13.76
N GLU A 276 4.96 15.94 14.05
CA GLU A 276 5.22 17.29 13.51
C GLU A 276 6.61 17.80 13.88
N MET A 277 7.01 17.60 15.14
CA MET A 277 8.32 18.01 15.63
C MET A 277 9.43 17.19 14.96
N ASN A 278 9.21 15.88 14.84
CA ASN A 278 10.18 14.96 14.22
C ASN A 278 10.40 15.30 12.74
N LEU A 279 9.33 15.63 11.99
CA LEU A 279 9.44 16.10 10.60
C LEU A 279 10.25 17.39 10.47
N ILE A 280 10.05 18.36 11.37
CA ILE A 280 10.79 19.63 11.32
C ILE A 280 12.26 19.41 11.71
N ARG A 281 12.51 18.60 12.75
CA ARG A 281 13.87 18.20 13.15
C ARG A 281 14.60 17.48 12.02
N LEU A 282 13.91 16.57 11.33
CA LEU A 282 14.46 15.87 10.17
C LEU A 282 14.73 16.84 9.02
N SER A 283 13.86 17.83 8.78
CA SER A 283 14.08 18.90 7.79
C SER A 283 15.38 19.65 8.07
N ILE A 284 15.60 20.04 9.33
CA ILE A 284 16.80 20.78 9.77
C ILE A 284 18.06 19.94 9.51
N VAL A 285 18.05 18.66 9.92
CA VAL A 285 19.17 17.74 9.74
C VAL A 285 19.47 17.51 8.26
N LEU A 286 18.45 17.21 7.44
CA LEU A 286 18.64 16.99 6.02
C LEU A 286 19.11 18.26 5.32
N ASN A 287 18.59 19.44 5.66
CA ASN A 287 19.07 20.72 5.13
C ASN A 287 20.54 21.01 5.48
N LEU A 288 20.97 20.67 6.70
CA LEU A 288 22.37 20.75 7.11
C LEU A 288 23.22 19.80 6.24
N HIS A 289 22.85 18.52 6.17
CA HIS A 289 23.60 17.53 5.41
C HIS A 289 23.64 17.83 3.91
N ILE A 290 22.54 18.27 3.29
CA ILE A 290 22.49 18.67 1.88
C ILE A 290 23.57 19.73 1.55
N THR A 291 23.92 20.56 2.52
CA THR A 291 24.89 21.65 2.33
C THR A 291 26.35 21.19 2.44
N VAL A 292 26.60 20.09 3.15
CA VAL A 292 27.96 19.59 3.52
C VAL A 292 28.33 18.30 2.76
N SER A 293 27.37 17.63 2.15
CA SER A 293 27.49 16.23 1.72
C SER A 293 28.21 15.99 0.40
N ASN A 294 28.81 14.80 0.32
CA ASN A 294 29.29 14.15 -0.89
C ASN A 294 28.19 13.26 -1.51
N LEU A 295 28.43 12.73 -2.72
CA LEU A 295 27.47 11.94 -3.51
C LEU A 295 26.88 10.71 -2.77
N GLU A 296 27.67 10.07 -1.89
CA GLU A 296 27.23 8.90 -1.11
C GLU A 296 26.17 9.27 -0.05
N VAL A 297 26.37 10.40 0.64
CA VAL A 297 25.40 10.92 1.61
C VAL A 297 24.16 11.46 0.89
N SER A 298 24.28 11.95 -0.35
CA SER A 298 23.11 12.32 -1.17
C SER A 298 22.15 11.16 -1.40
N ARG A 299 22.65 9.91 -1.50
CA ARG A 299 21.78 8.72 -1.60
C ARG A 299 21.02 8.48 -0.29
N GLN A 300 21.71 8.51 0.85
CA GLN A 300 21.06 8.36 2.16
C GLN A 300 20.02 9.47 2.43
N ILE A 301 20.32 10.71 2.02
CA ILE A 301 19.37 11.83 2.09
C ILE A 301 18.12 11.52 1.26
N LEU A 302 18.30 11.01 0.05
CA LEU A 302 17.19 10.65 -0.85
C LEU A 302 16.36 9.51 -0.26
N ASP A 303 17.00 8.44 0.21
CA ASP A 303 16.32 7.28 0.80
C ASP A 303 15.52 7.73 2.04
N THR A 304 16.15 8.51 2.93
CA THR A 304 15.49 9.10 4.12
C THR A 304 14.32 10.00 3.74
N PHE A 305 14.48 10.82 2.70
CA PHE A 305 13.41 11.71 2.22
C PHE A 305 12.21 10.89 1.73
N ILE A 306 12.44 9.86 0.91
CA ILE A 306 11.36 9.06 0.36
C ILE A 306 10.68 8.23 1.47
N LEU A 307 11.44 7.61 2.38
CA LEU A 307 10.89 6.85 3.51
C LEU A 307 10.06 7.73 4.44
N ALA A 308 10.57 8.90 4.84
CA ALA A 308 9.85 9.83 5.71
C ALA A 308 8.54 10.35 5.08
N THR A 309 8.51 10.55 3.76
CA THR A 309 7.25 10.92 3.06
C THR A 309 6.27 9.77 2.91
N SER A 310 6.74 8.53 3.05
CA SER A 310 5.94 7.31 2.96
C SER A 310 5.34 6.89 4.31
N ASP A 311 5.68 7.61 5.38
CA ASP A 311 5.20 7.36 6.75
C ASP A 311 3.69 7.64 6.87
N PHE A 312 2.94 6.66 7.37
CA PHE A 312 1.49 6.75 7.47
C PHE A 312 1.02 7.80 8.49
N ASN A 313 1.65 7.86 9.66
CA ASN A 313 1.32 8.83 10.70
C ASN A 313 1.52 10.28 10.24
N ALA A 314 2.61 10.54 9.49
CA ALA A 314 2.87 11.83 8.88
C ALA A 314 1.79 12.21 7.86
N ASN A 315 1.33 11.24 7.07
CA ASN A 315 0.28 11.44 6.09
C ASN A 315 -1.10 11.67 6.71
N GLU A 316 -1.45 10.95 7.78
CA GLU A 316 -2.77 11.02 8.40
C GLU A 316 -2.88 12.19 9.39
N HIS A 317 -1.88 12.39 10.25
CA HIS A 317 -1.99 13.29 11.40
C HIS A 317 -1.20 14.60 11.26
N ALA A 318 -0.14 14.63 10.44
CA ALA A 318 0.77 15.78 10.32
C ALA A 318 0.89 16.31 8.88
N TYR A 319 -0.18 16.17 8.09
CA TYR A 319 -0.18 16.40 6.64
C TYR A 319 0.37 17.78 6.22
N SER A 320 -0.01 18.86 6.90
CA SER A 320 0.48 20.22 6.60
C SER A 320 1.99 20.35 6.81
N THR A 321 2.49 19.77 7.89
CA THR A 321 3.92 19.77 8.24
C THR A 321 4.71 18.89 7.29
N LEU A 322 4.13 17.77 6.83
CA LEU A 322 4.70 16.93 5.78
C LEU A 322 4.84 17.68 4.45
N LEU A 323 3.84 18.47 4.05
CA LEU A 323 3.96 19.30 2.85
C LEU A 323 5.03 20.40 3.00
N GLU A 324 5.19 21.00 4.19
CA GLU A 324 6.29 21.94 4.47
C GLU A 324 7.66 21.25 4.37
N PHE A 325 7.79 20.04 4.93
CA PHE A 325 9.00 19.20 4.83
C PHE A 325 9.39 18.97 3.36
N ILE A 326 8.42 18.59 2.51
CA ILE A 326 8.64 18.34 1.08
C ILE A 326 9.08 19.62 0.36
N ARG A 327 8.38 20.74 0.59
CA ARG A 327 8.70 22.04 -0.03
C ARG A 327 10.09 22.55 0.35
N SER A 328 10.52 22.30 1.58
CA SER A 328 11.82 22.71 2.11
C SER A 328 12.96 21.93 1.44
N LEU A 329 12.83 20.60 1.34
CA LEU A 329 13.93 19.71 0.99
C LEU A 329 14.03 19.39 -0.51
N PHE A 330 12.91 19.07 -1.16
CA PHE A 330 12.92 18.55 -2.53
C PHE A 330 13.65 19.47 -3.52
N PRO A 331 13.40 20.80 -3.56
CA PRO A 331 14.11 21.70 -4.47
C PRO A 331 15.63 21.75 -4.21
N ARG A 332 16.05 21.51 -2.96
CA ARG A 332 17.47 21.52 -2.62
C ARG A 332 18.15 20.21 -2.98
N ILE A 333 17.47 19.08 -2.81
CA ILE A 333 17.93 17.77 -3.27
C ILE A 333 18.14 17.82 -4.79
N THR A 334 17.17 18.33 -5.56
CA THR A 334 17.28 18.39 -7.02
C THR A 334 18.42 19.31 -7.50
N ARG A 335 18.64 20.44 -6.82
CA ARG A 335 19.70 21.40 -7.16
C ARG A 335 21.12 20.93 -6.84
N GLN A 336 21.31 19.85 -6.08
CA GLN A 336 22.64 19.24 -5.91
C GLN A 336 23.19 18.66 -7.22
N TYR A 337 22.31 18.36 -8.18
CA TYR A 337 22.67 17.73 -9.44
C TYR A 337 22.73 18.79 -10.55
N THR A 338 23.84 18.81 -11.30
CA THR A 338 23.97 19.63 -12.51
C THR A 338 22.99 19.17 -13.59
N GLU A 339 22.67 20.02 -14.57
CA GLU A 339 21.76 19.65 -15.67
C GLU A 339 22.19 18.34 -16.37
N SER A 340 23.50 18.15 -16.57
CA SER A 340 24.09 16.94 -17.15
C SER A 340 23.92 15.68 -16.30
N ARG A 341 23.58 15.81 -15.01
CA ARG A 341 23.39 14.70 -14.06
C ARG A 341 21.94 14.55 -13.59
N LEU A 342 21.02 15.41 -14.06
CA LEU A 342 19.61 15.33 -13.66
C LEU A 342 18.94 14.05 -14.13
N VAL A 343 19.26 13.55 -15.34
CA VAL A 343 18.74 12.26 -15.82
C VAL A 343 19.22 11.12 -14.91
N GLN A 344 20.49 11.12 -14.52
CA GLN A 344 21.03 10.13 -13.59
C GLN A 344 20.34 10.22 -12.22
N PHE A 345 20.08 11.43 -11.71
CA PHE A 345 19.31 11.64 -10.50
C PHE A 345 17.89 11.07 -10.61
N LEU A 346 17.17 11.36 -11.71
CA LEU A 346 15.82 10.84 -11.96
C LEU A 346 15.80 9.30 -11.98
N VAL A 347 16.81 8.67 -12.60
CA VAL A 347 16.95 7.22 -12.60
C VAL A 347 17.14 6.69 -11.19
N ILE A 348 18.10 7.23 -10.43
CA ILE A 348 18.34 6.81 -9.03
C ILE A 348 17.08 7.01 -8.19
N TYR A 349 16.38 8.13 -8.37
CA TYR A 349 15.14 8.45 -7.68
C TYR A 349 14.05 7.41 -7.94
N LEU A 350 13.83 7.08 -9.21
CA LEU A 350 12.81 6.13 -9.62
C LEU A 350 13.20 4.70 -9.25
N GLU A 351 14.48 4.35 -9.29
CA GLU A 351 14.98 3.05 -8.82
C GLU A 351 14.80 2.89 -7.31
N THR A 352 15.11 3.91 -6.51
CA THR A 352 14.82 3.91 -5.06
C THR A 352 13.32 3.76 -4.82
N LEU A 353 12.50 4.60 -5.47
CA LEU A 353 11.05 4.62 -5.27
C LEU A 353 10.38 3.30 -5.70
N THR A 354 10.77 2.74 -6.85
CA THR A 354 10.18 1.49 -7.39
C THR A 354 10.82 0.22 -6.80
N GLY A 355 11.97 0.35 -6.15
CA GLY A 355 12.70 -0.72 -5.48
C GLY A 355 12.11 -1.13 -4.13
N PHE A 356 11.22 -0.33 -3.54
CA PHE A 356 10.56 -0.69 -2.29
C PHE A 356 9.73 -1.96 -2.43
N THR A 357 9.93 -2.86 -1.47
CA THR A 357 9.15 -4.09 -1.33
C THR A 357 8.64 -4.22 0.10
N THR A 358 7.33 -4.13 0.32
CA THR A 358 6.71 -4.09 1.65
C THR A 358 6.37 -5.47 2.22
N TYR A 359 7.00 -5.95 3.29
CA TYR A 359 6.72 -7.27 3.89
C TYR A 359 6.00 -7.18 5.24
N ILE A 360 5.22 -8.20 5.58
CA ILE A 360 4.67 -8.36 6.94
C ILE A 360 5.79 -8.87 7.83
N HIS A 361 5.92 -8.32 9.05
CA HIS A 361 7.04 -8.52 9.98
C HIS A 361 7.58 -9.98 10.08
N HIS A 362 6.70 -10.99 9.98
CA HIS A 362 7.06 -12.41 10.12
C HIS A 362 7.18 -13.18 8.79
N GLU A 363 6.97 -12.55 7.64
CA GLU A 363 6.89 -13.16 6.31
C GLU A 363 7.96 -12.61 5.35
N LYS A 364 9.20 -12.44 5.83
CA LYS A 364 10.31 -11.96 5.00
C LYS A 364 10.63 -12.97 3.87
N ASP A 365 10.50 -14.26 4.15
CA ASP A 365 10.80 -15.37 3.24
C ASP A 365 9.56 -15.76 2.40
N GLY A 366 9.15 -14.88 1.49
CA GLY A 366 7.96 -15.12 0.65
C GLY A 366 7.62 -14.02 -0.36
N LEU A 367 8.50 -13.04 -0.53
CA LEU A 367 8.30 -11.82 -1.34
C LEU A 367 7.76 -12.06 -2.77
N GLU A 368 8.10 -13.19 -3.40
CA GLU A 368 7.70 -13.51 -4.78
C GLU A 368 6.25 -14.00 -4.91
N LYS A 369 5.63 -14.46 -3.83
CA LYS A 369 4.29 -15.08 -3.84
C LYS A 369 3.17 -14.18 -3.33
N ARG A 370 3.44 -12.88 -3.16
CA ARG A 370 2.45 -11.92 -2.62
C ARG A 370 2.01 -10.89 -3.64
N THR A 371 0.92 -10.20 -3.30
CA THR A 371 0.50 -9.01 -4.00
C THR A 371 1.45 -7.83 -3.70
N ARG A 372 1.62 -6.95 -4.67
CA ARG A 372 2.46 -5.73 -4.63
C ARG A 372 1.63 -4.47 -4.41
N LYS A 373 0.41 -4.63 -3.90
CA LYS A 373 -0.54 -3.53 -3.69
C LYS A 373 0.08 -2.37 -2.90
N ARG A 374 0.66 -2.67 -1.74
CA ARG A 374 1.27 -1.67 -0.85
C ARG A 374 2.53 -1.06 -1.44
N ASP A 375 3.34 -1.81 -2.19
CA ASP A 375 4.49 -1.26 -2.94
C ASP A 375 4.01 -0.11 -3.85
N TYR A 376 2.97 -0.36 -4.66
CA TYR A 376 2.45 0.63 -5.60
C TYR A 376 1.72 1.80 -4.93
N GLU A 377 1.08 1.54 -3.79
CA GLU A 377 0.43 2.58 -2.99
C GLU A 377 1.43 3.59 -2.43
N LEU A 378 2.55 3.11 -1.86
CA LEU A 378 3.61 3.98 -1.36
C LEU A 378 4.21 4.82 -2.49
N GLN A 379 4.46 4.18 -3.64
CA GLN A 379 4.95 4.87 -4.85
C GLN A 379 3.98 5.98 -5.29
N PHE A 380 2.68 5.67 -5.36
CA PHE A 380 1.65 6.64 -5.71
C PHE A 380 1.52 7.77 -4.70
N ASN A 381 1.45 7.45 -3.40
CA ASN A 381 1.29 8.46 -2.34
C ASN A 381 2.47 9.43 -2.32
N HIS A 382 3.69 8.92 -2.49
CA HIS A 382 4.88 9.75 -2.61
C HIS A 382 4.78 10.73 -3.80
N LEU A 383 4.46 10.24 -5.00
CA LEU A 383 4.29 11.09 -6.19
C LEU A 383 3.12 12.08 -6.03
N ARG A 384 2.00 11.65 -5.46
CA ARG A 384 0.85 12.51 -5.14
C ARG A 384 1.28 13.65 -4.23
N LEU A 385 2.03 13.38 -3.16
CA LEU A 385 2.51 14.40 -2.23
C LEU A 385 3.42 15.42 -2.92
N LEU A 386 4.32 14.99 -3.82
CA LEU A 386 5.13 15.92 -4.62
C LEU A 386 4.25 16.86 -5.46
N ASN A 387 3.25 16.33 -6.15
CA ASN A 387 2.31 17.14 -6.93
C ASN A 387 1.55 18.14 -6.06
N LEU A 388 1.10 17.75 -4.87
CA LEU A 388 0.37 18.62 -3.95
C LEU A 388 1.28 19.69 -3.32
N ALA A 389 2.51 19.32 -2.95
CA ALA A 389 3.50 20.24 -2.40
C ALA A 389 3.86 21.36 -3.39
N PHE A 390 3.97 21.05 -4.68
CA PHE A 390 4.36 22.01 -5.71
C PHE A 390 3.21 22.50 -6.59
N SER A 391 1.96 22.24 -6.21
CA SER A 391 0.80 22.87 -6.83
C SER A 391 0.92 24.40 -6.73
N GLY A 392 1.01 25.09 -7.86
CA GLY A 392 1.20 26.54 -7.93
C GLY A 392 2.62 27.05 -7.63
N SER A 393 3.64 26.19 -7.64
CA SER A 393 5.04 26.61 -7.48
C SER A 393 5.52 27.48 -8.65
N GLU A 394 6.27 28.55 -8.38
CA GLU A 394 6.93 29.35 -9.43
C GLU A 394 8.21 28.67 -9.96
N ASP A 395 8.76 27.70 -9.22
CA ASP A 395 9.99 27.00 -9.62
C ASP A 395 9.73 25.99 -10.73
N LYS A 396 9.88 26.48 -11.97
CA LYS A 396 9.75 25.69 -13.21
C LYS A 396 10.68 24.48 -13.25
N SER A 397 11.86 24.53 -12.64
CA SER A 397 12.80 23.41 -12.68
C SER A 397 12.27 22.22 -11.87
N VAL A 398 11.74 22.50 -10.69
CA VAL A 398 11.13 21.51 -9.80
C VAL A 398 9.89 20.89 -10.43
N LEU A 399 9.02 21.73 -11.03
CA LEU A 399 7.82 21.25 -11.72
C LEU A 399 8.15 20.27 -12.86
N ARG A 400 9.20 20.52 -13.64
CA ARG A 400 9.65 19.59 -14.71
C ARG A 400 10.09 18.25 -14.15
N ILE A 401 10.81 18.26 -13.04
CA ILE A 401 11.28 17.03 -12.39
C ILE A 401 10.08 16.23 -11.90
N VAL A 402 9.12 16.85 -11.19
CA VAL A 402 7.90 16.19 -10.72
C VAL A 402 7.09 15.62 -11.90
N ALA A 403 6.91 16.38 -12.97
CA ALA A 403 6.22 15.91 -14.18
C ALA A 403 6.94 14.73 -14.83
N THR A 404 8.28 14.76 -14.89
CA THR A 404 9.09 13.67 -15.42
C THR A 404 8.90 12.39 -14.59
N LEU A 405 8.96 12.50 -13.26
CA LEU A 405 8.75 11.36 -12.36
C LEU A 405 7.36 10.74 -12.56
N ASN A 406 6.31 11.56 -12.65
CA ASN A 406 4.95 11.10 -12.91
C ASN A 406 4.85 10.35 -14.25
N CYS A 407 5.38 10.94 -15.33
CA CYS A 407 5.32 10.34 -16.66
C CYS A 407 6.11 9.04 -16.76
N CYS A 408 7.29 8.96 -16.11
CA CYS A 408 8.05 7.73 -16.01
C CYS A 408 7.24 6.65 -15.28
N PHE A 409 6.61 6.96 -14.14
CA PHE A 409 5.78 5.99 -13.41
C PHE A 409 4.59 5.48 -14.24
N LEU A 410 3.94 6.36 -15.00
CA LEU A 410 2.83 5.99 -15.90
C LEU A 410 3.26 5.06 -17.03
N GLN A 411 4.49 5.18 -17.55
CA GLN A 411 4.98 4.39 -18.69
C GLN A 411 5.89 3.22 -18.31
N PHE A 412 6.35 3.16 -17.07
CA PHE A 412 7.35 2.17 -16.67
C PHE A 412 6.79 0.74 -16.72
N GLN A 413 6.95 0.06 -17.84
CA GLN A 413 6.68 -1.37 -17.96
C GLN A 413 8.01 -2.10 -18.05
N LYS A 414 8.28 -2.96 -17.05
CA LYS A 414 9.50 -3.76 -16.96
C LYS A 414 9.68 -4.54 -18.26
N GLY A 415 10.76 -4.25 -19.01
CA GLY A 415 11.11 -4.92 -20.27
C GLY A 415 10.80 -4.16 -21.57
N SER A 416 10.20 -2.97 -21.53
CA SER A 416 9.87 -2.18 -22.74
C SER A 416 10.92 -1.12 -23.10
N MET A 417 11.24 -0.24 -22.15
CA MET A 417 12.29 0.78 -22.23
C MET A 417 13.03 0.82 -20.89
N SER A 418 14.32 1.15 -20.90
CA SER A 418 15.08 1.36 -19.67
C SER A 418 14.62 2.63 -18.95
N MET A 419 14.81 2.68 -17.62
CA MET A 419 14.47 3.86 -16.82
C MET A 419 15.25 5.10 -17.28
N THR A 420 16.49 4.89 -17.73
CA THR A 420 17.36 5.94 -18.30
C THR A 420 16.76 6.53 -19.56
N GLU A 421 16.36 5.71 -20.53
CA GLU A 421 15.76 6.18 -21.79
C GLU A 421 14.42 6.89 -21.54
N LEU A 422 13.60 6.39 -20.62
CA LEU A 422 12.34 7.04 -20.23
C LEU A 422 12.59 8.42 -19.59
N SER A 423 13.53 8.47 -18.64
CA SER A 423 13.86 9.71 -17.92
C SER A 423 14.45 10.76 -18.87
N GLU A 424 15.36 10.35 -19.76
CA GLU A 424 15.96 11.23 -20.75
C GLU A 424 14.91 11.77 -21.73
N ARG A 425 14.05 10.89 -22.26
CA ARG A 425 12.98 11.28 -23.19
C ARG A 425 12.05 12.33 -22.58
N TRP A 426 11.54 12.07 -21.39
CA TRP A 426 10.58 12.97 -20.74
C TRP A 426 11.22 14.27 -20.29
N TYR A 427 12.41 14.20 -19.68
CA TYR A 427 13.12 15.39 -19.24
C TYR A 427 13.46 16.30 -20.43
N THR A 428 14.05 15.75 -21.49
CA THR A 428 14.38 16.49 -22.72
C THR A 428 13.14 17.15 -23.31
N LYS A 429 12.04 16.41 -23.39
CA LYS A 429 10.79 16.93 -23.93
C LYS A 429 10.23 18.10 -23.14
N PHE A 430 10.26 18.06 -21.81
CA PHE A 430 9.81 19.18 -20.98
C PHE A 430 10.75 20.39 -21.03
N VAL A 431 12.05 20.16 -21.22
CA VAL A 431 13.03 21.23 -21.43
C VAL A 431 12.79 21.92 -22.78
N GLU A 432 12.66 21.14 -23.87
CA GLU A 432 12.47 21.64 -25.23
C GLU A 432 11.15 22.37 -25.42
N THR A 433 10.05 21.75 -24.98
CA THR A 433 8.70 22.32 -25.15
C THR A 433 8.42 23.45 -24.17
N ARG A 434 9.24 23.60 -23.12
CA ARG A 434 9.00 24.47 -21.96
C ARG A 434 7.65 24.21 -21.26
N ARG A 435 6.99 23.11 -21.57
CA ARG A 435 5.73 22.67 -20.94
C ARG A 435 6.05 21.73 -19.80
N PHE A 436 5.20 21.70 -18.78
CA PHE A 436 5.28 20.73 -17.69
C PHE A 436 4.43 19.50 -17.95
N CYS A 437 3.77 19.43 -19.10
CA CYS A 437 2.79 18.41 -19.40
C CYS A 437 2.94 17.84 -20.81
N PRO A 438 2.59 16.56 -20.98
CA PRO A 438 2.72 15.88 -22.27
C PRO A 438 1.85 16.53 -23.35
N ASP A 439 2.31 16.48 -24.59
CA ASP A 439 1.45 16.80 -25.73
C ASP A 439 0.38 15.71 -25.93
N ALA A 440 -0.53 15.93 -26.87
CA ALA A 440 -1.64 15.02 -27.11
C ALA A 440 -1.21 13.63 -27.62
N ASN A 441 -0.13 13.55 -28.41
CA ASN A 441 0.38 12.28 -28.92
C ASN A 441 1.00 11.45 -27.80
N ASP A 442 1.73 12.09 -26.90
CA ASP A 442 2.26 11.44 -25.72
C ASP A 442 1.19 11.11 -24.70
N THR A 443 0.19 11.98 -24.54
CA THR A 443 -1.01 11.69 -23.74
C THR A 443 -1.72 10.44 -24.26
N LYS A 444 -1.89 10.34 -25.58
CA LYS A 444 -2.42 9.13 -26.22
C LYS A 444 -1.55 7.91 -25.91
N ARG A 445 -0.22 8.01 -26.00
CA ARG A 445 0.70 6.91 -25.65
C ARG A 445 0.59 6.51 -24.18
N LEU A 446 0.49 7.48 -23.27
CA LEU A 446 0.27 7.25 -21.84
C LEU A 446 -1.03 6.48 -21.61
N LEU A 447 -2.14 6.92 -22.22
CA LEU A 447 -3.44 6.27 -22.09
C LEU A 447 -3.47 4.88 -22.73
N GLN A 448 -2.76 4.66 -23.84
CA GLN A 448 -2.63 3.35 -24.49
C GLN A 448 -1.84 2.34 -23.65
N GLY A 449 -0.91 2.81 -22.81
CA GLY A 449 -0.16 1.98 -21.87
C GLY A 449 -0.98 1.49 -20.68
N LEU A 450 -2.20 2.02 -20.50
CA LEU A 450 -3.12 1.61 -19.43
C LEU A 450 -4.10 0.56 -19.93
N SER A 451 -4.26 -0.51 -19.17
CA SER A 451 -5.27 -1.52 -19.41
C SER A 451 -6.12 -1.74 -18.16
N ILE A 452 -7.39 -2.05 -18.38
CA ILE A 452 -8.26 -2.60 -17.34
C ILE A 452 -8.48 -4.05 -17.77
N ASN A 453 -7.90 -4.97 -17.00
CA ASN A 453 -7.93 -6.40 -17.31
C ASN A 453 -9.29 -6.97 -16.91
N ASN A 454 -9.98 -7.56 -17.88
CA ASN A 454 -11.32 -8.14 -17.72
C ASN A 454 -11.34 -9.62 -18.12
N ASN A 455 -10.18 -10.30 -18.13
CA ASN A 455 -10.09 -11.67 -18.58
C ASN A 455 -10.52 -12.63 -17.46
N ASP A 456 -11.65 -13.30 -17.67
CA ASP A 456 -12.25 -14.25 -16.72
C ASP A 456 -11.31 -15.41 -16.35
N SER A 457 -10.57 -15.95 -17.32
CA SER A 457 -9.61 -17.04 -17.09
C SER A 457 -8.48 -16.65 -16.13
N ASP A 458 -8.09 -15.39 -16.18
CA ASP A 458 -6.90 -14.88 -15.49
C ASP A 458 -7.23 -14.54 -14.02
N LEU A 459 -8.46 -14.08 -13.76
CA LEU A 459 -8.99 -13.82 -12.42
C LEU A 459 -9.37 -15.12 -11.68
N LYS A 460 -9.89 -16.12 -12.41
CA LYS A 460 -10.21 -17.44 -11.85
C LYS A 460 -8.98 -18.28 -11.54
N SER A 461 -7.89 -18.11 -12.30
CA SER A 461 -6.66 -18.90 -12.13
C SER A 461 -5.76 -18.46 -10.97
N GLY A 462 -6.11 -17.38 -10.25
CA GLY A 462 -5.28 -16.88 -9.13
C GLY A 462 -3.92 -16.33 -9.58
N ASN A 463 -3.81 -15.84 -10.82
CA ASN A 463 -2.53 -15.38 -11.35
C ASN A 463 -2.08 -14.07 -10.68
N LEU A 464 -1.07 -14.16 -9.80
CA LEU A 464 -0.48 -13.02 -9.08
C LEU A 464 0.05 -11.91 -10.01
N ALA A 465 0.49 -12.22 -11.22
CA ALA A 465 0.95 -11.20 -12.16
C ALA A 465 -0.20 -10.30 -12.63
N VAL A 466 -1.40 -10.88 -12.78
CA VAL A 466 -2.60 -10.19 -13.27
C VAL A 466 -3.14 -9.26 -12.20
N ILE A 467 -3.23 -9.73 -10.95
CA ILE A 467 -3.70 -8.87 -9.83
C ILE A 467 -2.72 -7.72 -9.57
N ASN A 468 -1.40 -7.98 -9.65
CA ASN A 468 -0.40 -6.94 -9.52
C ASN A 468 -0.46 -5.90 -10.65
N LEU A 469 -0.85 -6.31 -11.85
CA LEU A 469 -1.07 -5.38 -12.95
C LEU A 469 -2.33 -4.54 -12.74
N ILE A 470 -3.40 -5.10 -12.16
CA ILE A 470 -4.60 -4.36 -11.78
C ILE A 470 -4.24 -3.27 -10.75
N TYR A 471 -3.55 -3.63 -9.67
CA TYR A 471 -3.12 -2.65 -8.66
C TYR A 471 -2.22 -1.56 -9.25
N LEU A 472 -1.23 -1.92 -10.07
CA LEU A 472 -0.36 -0.95 -10.73
C LEU A 472 -1.16 0.02 -11.61
N ASN A 473 -2.08 -0.51 -12.42
CA ASN A 473 -2.87 0.32 -13.35
C ASN A 473 -3.86 1.22 -12.62
N HIS A 474 -4.45 0.77 -11.52
CA HIS A 474 -5.27 1.63 -10.66
C HIS A 474 -4.48 2.86 -10.20
N TYR A 475 -3.32 2.65 -9.55
CA TYR A 475 -2.52 3.77 -9.04
C TYR A 475 -2.01 4.70 -10.15
N ARG A 476 -1.78 4.17 -11.35
CA ARG A 476 -1.51 4.99 -12.54
C ARG A 476 -2.71 5.83 -12.97
N ILE A 477 -3.90 5.25 -13.02
CA ILE A 477 -5.14 5.96 -13.34
C ILE A 477 -5.39 7.08 -12.32
N GLN A 478 -5.20 6.81 -11.04
CA GLN A 478 -5.30 7.82 -9.98
C GLN A 478 -4.29 8.97 -10.16
N LEU A 479 -3.10 8.69 -10.70
CA LEU A 479 -2.07 9.70 -10.96
C LEU A 479 -2.35 10.55 -12.21
N LEU A 480 -3.13 10.05 -13.17
CA LEU A 480 -3.43 10.75 -14.44
C LEU A 480 -3.95 12.17 -14.24
N ARG A 481 -4.72 12.42 -13.17
CA ARG A 481 -5.27 13.75 -12.88
C ARG A 481 -4.18 14.82 -12.76
N PHE A 482 -3.00 14.48 -12.25
CA PHE A 482 -1.91 15.45 -12.07
C PHE A 482 -1.16 15.74 -13.37
N VAL A 483 -1.17 14.79 -14.32
CA VAL A 483 -0.48 14.92 -15.61
C VAL A 483 -1.38 15.54 -16.67
N LEU A 484 -2.66 15.13 -16.72
CA LEU A 484 -3.58 15.55 -17.76
C LEU A 484 -4.20 16.92 -17.49
N VAL A 485 -4.59 17.21 -16.25
CA VAL A 485 -5.27 18.49 -15.92
C VAL A 485 -4.33 19.68 -16.06
N SER A 486 -3.10 19.55 -15.56
CA SER A 486 -2.08 20.60 -15.58
C SER A 486 -1.65 21.00 -17.00
N SER A 487 -1.93 20.16 -18.00
CA SER A 487 -1.47 20.34 -19.39
C SER A 487 -2.12 21.48 -20.13
N TYR A 488 -3.25 21.96 -19.63
CA TYR A 488 -4.13 22.79 -20.42
C TYR A 488 -4.27 24.23 -19.93
N GLU A 489 -4.03 24.49 -18.64
CA GLU A 489 -3.98 25.86 -18.09
C GLU A 489 -2.88 26.70 -18.78
N ASP A 490 -1.81 26.08 -19.27
CA ASP A 490 -0.73 26.74 -20.02
C ASP A 490 -1.11 27.13 -21.47
N ASN A 491 -2.16 26.55 -22.05
CA ASN A 491 -2.58 26.86 -23.43
C ASN A 491 -3.45 28.13 -23.53
N GLU A 492 -4.22 28.47 -22.50
CA GLU A 492 -4.99 29.72 -22.45
C GLU A 492 -4.07 30.95 -22.53
N ASN A 493 -2.91 30.90 -21.87
CA ASN A 493 -1.92 31.99 -21.88
C ASN A 493 -1.26 32.21 -23.25
N ASN A 494 -1.17 31.16 -24.08
CA ASN A 494 -0.60 31.27 -25.43
C ASN A 494 -1.60 31.86 -26.44
N ALA A 495 -2.91 31.72 -26.20
CA ALA A 495 -3.94 32.28 -27.07
C ALA A 495 -3.93 33.82 -27.08
N GLN A 496 -3.52 34.45 -25.99
CA GLN A 496 -3.41 35.92 -25.87
C GLN A 496 -2.23 36.54 -26.64
N GLN A 497 -1.28 35.74 -27.14
CA GLN A 497 -0.07 36.24 -27.83
C GLN A 497 -0.09 36.04 -29.36
N VAL A 498 -1.14 35.45 -29.94
CA VAL A 498 -1.20 35.17 -31.38
C VAL A 498 -1.81 36.34 -32.14
N VAL A 499 -0.98 37.08 -32.88
CA VAL A 499 -1.36 38.27 -33.68
C VAL A 499 -2.00 37.88 -35.03
N ASP A 500 -1.85 36.64 -35.49
CA ASP A 500 -2.34 36.16 -36.79
C ASP A 500 -3.50 35.15 -36.67
N LYS A 501 -4.64 35.53 -37.28
CA LYS A 501 -5.89 34.75 -37.32
C LYS A 501 -5.72 33.36 -37.95
N ASN A 502 -4.87 33.21 -38.96
CA ASN A 502 -4.67 31.92 -39.63
C ASN A 502 -3.86 30.94 -38.77
N THR A 503 -2.84 31.46 -38.10
CA THR A 503 -2.03 30.70 -37.13
C THR A 503 -2.89 30.26 -35.94
N PHE A 504 -3.78 31.14 -35.46
CA PHE A 504 -4.72 30.84 -34.38
C PHE A 504 -5.71 29.73 -34.74
N GLU A 505 -6.39 29.82 -35.90
CA GLU A 505 -7.33 28.79 -36.36
C GLU A 505 -6.66 27.42 -36.55
N LYS A 506 -5.41 27.41 -37.01
CA LYS A 506 -4.63 26.16 -37.12
C LYS A 506 -4.34 25.55 -35.74
N ILE A 507 -3.95 26.36 -34.76
CA ILE A 507 -3.72 25.92 -33.37
C ILE A 507 -5.02 25.44 -32.73
N ARG A 508 -6.14 26.15 -32.96
CA ARG A 508 -7.47 25.77 -32.47
C ARG A 508 -7.89 24.40 -33.01
N ARG A 509 -7.81 24.19 -34.33
CA ARG A 509 -8.15 22.88 -34.95
C ARG A 509 -7.28 21.77 -34.39
N GLN A 510 -5.97 22.01 -34.27
CA GLN A 510 -5.05 21.03 -33.70
C GLN A 510 -5.40 20.69 -32.24
N ASN A 511 -5.76 21.68 -31.43
CA ASN A 511 -6.20 21.45 -30.05
C ASN A 511 -7.52 20.67 -29.99
N VAL A 512 -8.50 21.01 -30.83
CA VAL A 512 -9.78 20.28 -30.92
C VAL A 512 -9.56 18.82 -31.31
N ASP A 513 -8.74 18.55 -32.33
CA ASP A 513 -8.40 17.18 -32.75
C ASP A 513 -7.73 16.40 -31.62
N ASN A 514 -6.79 17.04 -30.93
CA ASN A 514 -6.11 16.47 -29.77
C ASN A 514 -7.07 16.14 -28.64
N PHE A 515 -8.01 17.03 -28.31
CA PHE A 515 -9.02 16.79 -27.29
C PHE A 515 -9.98 15.67 -27.66
N ASN A 516 -10.43 15.61 -28.91
CA ASN A 516 -11.26 14.51 -29.39
C ASN A 516 -10.57 13.16 -29.19
N VAL A 517 -9.26 13.08 -29.47
CA VAL A 517 -8.47 11.87 -29.23
C VAL A 517 -8.34 11.55 -27.73
N ILE A 518 -8.08 12.53 -26.88
CA ILE A 518 -7.98 12.33 -25.43
C ILE A 518 -9.32 11.88 -24.84
N VAL A 519 -10.41 12.59 -25.15
CA VAL A 519 -11.78 12.28 -24.70
C VAL A 519 -12.19 10.88 -25.15
N SER A 520 -11.96 10.52 -26.43
CA SER A 520 -12.27 9.18 -26.94
C SER A 520 -11.45 8.08 -26.25
N SER A 521 -10.18 8.34 -25.95
CA SER A 521 -9.30 7.39 -25.24
C SER A 521 -9.74 7.19 -23.79
N ILE A 522 -10.05 8.27 -23.07
CA ILE A 522 -10.59 8.22 -21.71
C ILE A 522 -11.95 7.52 -21.71
N ASN A 523 -12.82 7.82 -22.68
CA ASN A 523 -14.12 7.16 -22.80
C ASN A 523 -13.98 5.65 -23.04
N THR A 524 -12.97 5.24 -23.81
CA THR A 524 -12.67 3.82 -24.04
C THR A 524 -12.25 3.13 -22.74
N LEU A 525 -11.35 3.74 -21.96
CA LEU A 525 -10.95 3.22 -20.65
C LEU A 525 -12.14 3.18 -19.67
N ARG A 526 -12.95 4.24 -19.64
CA ARG A 526 -14.17 4.32 -18.82
C ARG A 526 -15.16 3.21 -19.16
N ALA A 527 -15.39 2.95 -20.45
CA ALA A 527 -16.27 1.89 -20.92
C ALA A 527 -15.74 0.50 -20.55
N ARG A 528 -14.41 0.30 -20.59
CA ARG A 528 -13.76 -0.94 -20.11
C ARG A 528 -13.94 -1.12 -18.61
N ALA A 529 -13.76 -0.07 -17.80
CA ALA A 529 -14.00 -0.09 -16.35
C ALA A 529 -15.44 -0.48 -16.02
N TYR A 530 -16.42 0.18 -16.67
CA TYR A 530 -17.83 -0.12 -16.47
C TYR A 530 -18.18 -1.58 -16.83
N THR A 531 -17.67 -2.05 -17.96
CA THR A 531 -17.82 -3.44 -18.39
C THR A 531 -17.20 -4.39 -17.37
N ALA A 532 -16.00 -4.08 -16.85
CA ALA A 532 -15.31 -4.87 -15.84
C ALA A 532 -16.13 -5.00 -14.54
N ILE A 533 -16.66 -3.89 -14.03
CA ILE A 533 -17.50 -3.87 -12.82
C ILE A 533 -18.71 -4.80 -12.99
N ARG A 534 -19.38 -4.71 -14.14
CA ARG A 534 -20.55 -5.55 -14.45
C ARG A 534 -20.18 -7.04 -14.52
N HIS A 535 -19.06 -7.38 -15.15
CA HIS A 535 -18.61 -8.76 -15.26
C HIS A 535 -18.19 -9.33 -13.89
N LEU A 536 -17.38 -8.60 -13.13
CA LEU A 536 -16.94 -9.01 -11.79
C LEU A 536 -18.10 -9.16 -10.81
N GLY A 537 -19.12 -8.30 -10.90
CA GLY A 537 -20.34 -8.43 -10.09
C GLY A 537 -21.14 -9.71 -10.35
N SER A 538 -20.92 -10.37 -11.50
CA SER A 538 -21.55 -11.64 -11.85
C SER A 538 -20.69 -12.88 -11.61
N MET A 539 -19.45 -12.71 -11.14
CA MET A 539 -18.55 -13.83 -10.86
C MET A 539 -18.71 -14.35 -9.43
N GLU A 540 -18.99 -15.63 -9.30
CA GLU A 540 -19.08 -16.32 -8.00
C GLU A 540 -17.72 -16.86 -7.53
N ASP A 541 -16.87 -17.32 -8.46
CA ASP A 541 -15.58 -17.94 -8.15
C ASP A 541 -14.40 -17.04 -8.56
N VAL A 542 -13.95 -16.14 -7.67
CA VAL A 542 -12.71 -15.36 -7.86
C VAL A 542 -11.73 -15.74 -6.76
N HIS A 543 -10.47 -16.03 -7.11
CA HIS A 543 -9.46 -16.48 -6.16
C HIS A 543 -8.99 -15.36 -5.20
N PHE A 544 -9.15 -14.10 -5.60
CA PHE A 544 -8.79 -12.91 -4.82
C PHE A 544 -10.05 -12.20 -4.29
N ASP A 545 -9.88 -11.29 -3.33
CA ASP A 545 -10.98 -10.48 -2.79
C ASP A 545 -11.68 -9.69 -3.92
N ARG A 546 -12.83 -10.22 -4.34
CA ARG A 546 -13.67 -9.67 -5.39
C ARG A 546 -14.17 -8.28 -5.02
N GLU A 547 -14.53 -8.05 -3.77
CA GLU A 547 -15.09 -6.77 -3.31
C GLU A 547 -14.03 -5.68 -3.41
N GLU A 548 -12.81 -5.99 -3.01
CA GLU A 548 -11.66 -5.10 -3.14
C GLU A 548 -11.42 -4.74 -4.63
N ILE A 549 -11.28 -5.73 -5.52
CA ILE A 549 -11.03 -5.48 -6.95
C ILE A 549 -12.15 -4.62 -7.56
N VAL A 550 -13.41 -4.92 -7.22
CA VAL A 550 -14.56 -4.14 -7.67
C VAL A 550 -14.49 -2.70 -7.16
N GLN A 551 -14.09 -2.47 -5.91
CA GLN A 551 -13.87 -1.14 -5.36
C GLN A 551 -12.81 -0.38 -6.16
N PHE A 552 -11.63 -0.98 -6.38
CA PHE A 552 -10.53 -0.39 -7.13
C PHE A 552 -10.95 0.05 -8.55
N ILE A 553 -11.66 -0.81 -9.27
CA ILE A 553 -12.13 -0.51 -10.62
C ILE A 553 -13.27 0.53 -10.61
N THR A 554 -14.10 0.53 -9.55
CA THR A 554 -15.12 1.56 -9.36
C THR A 554 -14.48 2.93 -9.16
N GLU A 555 -13.44 3.02 -8.34
CA GLU A 555 -12.67 4.26 -8.16
C GLU A 555 -12.00 4.71 -9.46
N ASP A 556 -11.45 3.78 -10.25
CA ASP A 556 -10.92 4.08 -11.59
C ASP A 556 -12.00 4.64 -12.52
N TYR A 557 -13.18 4.04 -12.54
CA TYR A 557 -14.31 4.54 -13.31
C TYR A 557 -14.68 5.98 -12.89
N LEU A 558 -14.73 6.27 -11.59
CA LEU A 558 -15.06 7.61 -11.10
C LEU A 558 -14.02 8.65 -11.54
N VAL A 559 -12.73 8.34 -11.45
CA VAL A 559 -11.65 9.23 -11.91
C VAL A 559 -11.73 9.44 -13.41
N LEU A 560 -11.87 8.37 -14.20
CA LEU A 560 -11.99 8.46 -15.65
C LEU A 560 -13.25 9.23 -16.07
N ASN A 561 -14.36 9.08 -15.35
CA ASN A 561 -15.58 9.82 -15.62
C ASN A 561 -15.45 11.31 -15.30
N TYR A 562 -14.78 11.66 -14.20
CA TYR A 562 -14.44 13.04 -13.87
C TYR A 562 -13.55 13.65 -14.95
N LEU A 563 -12.46 12.97 -15.34
CA LEU A 563 -11.55 13.45 -16.38
C LEU A 563 -12.27 13.59 -17.72
N HIS A 564 -13.10 12.61 -18.11
CA HIS A 564 -13.91 12.68 -19.32
C HIS A 564 -14.82 13.91 -19.31
N SER A 565 -15.57 14.13 -18.23
CA SER A 565 -16.50 15.26 -18.11
C SER A 565 -15.77 16.60 -18.16
N LYS A 566 -14.60 16.68 -17.50
CA LYS A 566 -13.76 17.89 -17.52
C LYS A 566 -13.23 18.18 -18.93
N PHE A 567 -12.70 17.17 -19.62
CA PHE A 567 -12.16 17.35 -20.97
C PHE A 567 -13.25 17.57 -22.03
N ASP A 568 -14.42 16.95 -21.89
CA ASP A 568 -15.58 17.20 -22.74
C ASP A 568 -16.11 18.64 -22.54
N HIS A 569 -16.13 19.13 -21.30
CA HIS A 569 -16.46 20.54 -21.04
C HIS A 569 -15.44 21.50 -21.67
N LEU A 570 -14.14 21.25 -21.51
CA LEU A 570 -13.09 22.06 -22.14
C LEU A 570 -13.20 22.03 -23.67
N LEU A 571 -13.49 20.87 -24.25
CA LEU A 571 -13.71 20.72 -25.69
C LEU A 571 -14.91 21.57 -26.16
N ARG A 572 -16.03 21.52 -25.45
CA ARG A 572 -17.21 22.35 -25.75
C ARG A 572 -16.90 23.83 -25.63
N LEU A 573 -16.16 24.25 -24.59
CA LEU A 573 -15.71 25.65 -24.49
C LEU A 573 -14.92 26.05 -25.74
N ILE A 574 -13.91 25.28 -26.16
CA ILE A 574 -13.12 25.63 -27.35
C ILE A 574 -13.96 25.63 -28.65
N GLN A 575 -14.98 24.78 -28.73
CA GLN A 575 -15.89 24.69 -29.87
C GLN A 575 -16.90 25.85 -29.89
N ASP A 576 -17.46 26.22 -28.74
CA ASP A 576 -18.59 27.13 -28.56
C ASP A 576 -18.21 28.55 -28.11
N ASP A 577 -16.93 28.81 -27.77
CA ASP A 577 -16.52 30.08 -27.18
C ASP A 577 -16.59 31.24 -28.19
N ILE A 578 -17.38 32.26 -27.79
CA ILE A 578 -17.66 33.50 -28.51
C ILE A 578 -16.39 34.37 -28.59
N PHE A 579 -15.44 34.24 -27.67
CA PHE A 579 -14.13 34.92 -27.75
C PHE A 579 -13.21 34.31 -28.82
N TYR A 580 -13.50 33.08 -29.28
CA TYR A 580 -12.84 32.41 -30.42
C TYR A 580 -13.62 32.60 -31.73
N HIS A 581 -14.84 33.14 -31.67
CA HIS A 581 -15.50 33.75 -32.82
C HIS A 581 -14.96 35.17 -32.98
N THR A 582 -14.00 35.35 -33.90
CA THR A 582 -13.73 36.71 -34.38
C THR A 582 -15.04 37.29 -34.90
N PRO A 583 -15.48 38.49 -34.45
CA PRO A 583 -16.59 39.17 -35.10
C PRO A 583 -16.21 39.30 -36.57
N THR A 584 -17.02 38.72 -37.44
CA THR A 584 -16.96 38.96 -38.88
C THR A 584 -17.08 40.48 -39.10
N PRO A 585 -16.20 41.09 -39.91
CA PRO A 585 -16.23 42.53 -40.17
C PRO A 585 -17.56 42.99 -40.78
#